data_AF-A0A7V4G2I7-F1
#
_entry.id   AF-A0A7V4G2I7-F1
#
_cell.length_a   1.000
_cell.length_b   1.000
_cell.length_c   1.000
_cell.angle_alpha   90.00
_cell.angle_beta   90.00
_cell.angle_gamma   90.00
#
_symmetry.space_group_name_H-M   'P 1'
#
loop_
_entity.id
_entity.type
_entity.pdbx_description
1 polymer ?
#
loop_
_entity_poly.entity_id
_entity_poly.type
_entity_poly.pdbx_seq_one_letter_code
_entity_poly.pdbx_strand_id
1 'polypeptide(L)'
;MGPVPQSDLRSGTPRVSRIVRLAWLLSRIPSRADPQPAAQRGTRPWRHRILHMGRTSAGPIHANRRAGLPSWHTGAALRSFPSSPTHESQQRIHSIPVFPVLTPMLRALDIWLYVLLALGVVIASAIVGRQLDIARGPRIQLAADGRIPRIDQAVLHRSMRELMVLSQARQLGHSIRTVSGQRLPWVIHGDDGWLFADVEAWTALGPDAPGMPERLDQMAEALAAQVHRLEAEGWQVIVLPVPPKLAIHGDHCPFPIYLPDRFNRAPVRTNQSLAFDAALRQRLHRAQLRVVDLGDLYRQELGARPASILYPPGETHWSGLGLRLAAEAAAKAIASASGIAFRPMDNPAFFPVRHRCDLAAGYALHPWFPGPLAGSLWFDDLLIEGNRATGFPWPSSNPTALVVSIGTSYSGHYSEYVGHPVNFAWAVNAHLVDTLVDNQAFAGRGSFYPMNRFFDQRQEILASHLAKLAGKPPGPKVVLWEFPVRDCQDLLRLPRDPGR
;
A
#
# COMPACT_ATOMS: atom_id res chain seq x y z
N MET A 1 14.27 -22.16 66.98
CA MET A 1 15.39 -21.36 66.42
C MET A 1 14.73 -20.22 65.64
N GLY A 2 14.55 -19.03 66.19
CA GLY A 2 15.60 -18.11 66.65
C GLY A 2 15.90 -17.13 65.50
N PRO A 3 15.39 -15.88 65.52
CA PRO A 3 15.57 -14.89 64.44
C PRO A 3 16.88 -14.10 64.63
N VAL A 4 17.20 -13.20 63.67
CA VAL A 4 18.10 -12.00 63.68
C VAL A 4 18.94 -11.94 62.37
N PRO A 5 19.35 -10.78 61.81
CA PRO A 5 18.90 -9.38 61.95
C PRO A 5 18.56 -8.64 60.64
N GLN A 6 17.87 -7.50 60.82
CA GLN A 6 17.80 -6.35 59.91
C GLN A 6 19.16 -5.63 59.77
N SER A 7 19.41 -5.03 58.60
CA SER A 7 20.44 -4.01 58.44
C SER A 7 19.87 -2.77 57.75
N ASP A 8 20.29 -1.63 58.32
CA ASP A 8 19.93 -0.26 58.00
C ASP A 8 20.30 0.18 56.59
N LEU A 9 19.40 0.91 55.92
CA LEU A 9 19.76 1.82 54.83
C LEU A 9 19.27 3.24 55.13
N ARG A 10 20.27 4.09 55.32
CA ARG A 10 20.18 5.51 55.65
C ARG A 10 19.52 6.33 54.52
N SER A 11 18.80 7.34 54.97
CA SER A 11 18.20 8.43 54.22
C SER A 11 19.23 9.35 53.55
N GLY A 12 18.95 9.72 52.30
CA GLY A 12 19.64 10.79 51.57
C GLY A 12 18.75 11.32 50.45
N THR A 13 18.06 12.43 50.70
CA THR A 13 17.27 13.17 49.70
C THR A 13 18.13 14.16 48.91
N PRO A 14 17.90 14.36 47.59
CA PRO A 14 18.35 15.56 46.91
C PRO A 14 17.21 16.43 46.35
N ARG A 15 17.25 17.70 46.74
CA ARG A 15 17.04 18.92 45.94
C ARG A 15 15.94 18.93 44.85
N VAL A 16 14.71 19.27 45.25
CA VAL A 16 13.63 19.72 44.33
C VAL A 16 13.26 21.21 44.54
N SER A 17 13.88 21.93 45.48
CA SER A 17 13.37 23.23 45.93
C SER A 17 13.65 24.46 45.06
N ARG A 18 14.40 24.37 43.95
CA ARG A 18 14.75 25.55 43.12
C ARG A 18 13.83 25.77 41.91
N ILE A 19 13.21 24.74 41.36
CA ILE A 19 12.37 24.86 40.14
C ILE A 19 10.96 25.40 40.47
N VAL A 20 10.43 25.08 41.65
CA VAL A 20 9.08 25.52 42.08
C VAL A 20 9.02 27.03 42.38
N ARG A 21 10.14 27.66 42.77
CA ARG A 21 10.20 29.11 43.05
C ARG A 21 10.17 29.99 41.80
N LEU A 22 10.66 29.50 40.65
CA LEU A 22 10.70 30.29 39.41
C LEU A 22 9.32 30.34 38.73
N ALA A 23 8.55 29.25 38.82
CA ALA A 23 7.20 29.17 38.25
C ALA A 23 6.18 30.04 38.99
N TRP A 24 6.40 30.30 40.29
CA TRP A 24 5.51 31.14 41.11
C TRP A 24 5.72 32.65 40.88
N LEU A 25 6.90 33.08 40.43
CA LEU A 25 7.18 34.51 40.17
C LEU A 25 6.65 35.01 38.83
N LEU A 26 6.52 34.13 37.82
CA LEU A 26 6.07 34.51 36.47
C LEU A 26 4.54 34.62 36.33
N SER A 27 3.77 34.16 37.31
CA SER A 27 2.30 34.19 37.28
C SER A 27 1.65 35.49 37.77
N ARG A 28 2.45 36.52 38.12
CA ARG A 28 1.97 37.79 38.70
C ARG A 28 2.10 39.02 37.78
N ILE A 29 2.28 38.85 36.47
CA ILE A 29 2.29 39.99 35.53
C ILE A 29 0.84 40.32 35.12
N PRO A 30 0.30 41.50 35.45
CA PRO A 30 -1.06 41.88 35.04
C PRO A 30 -1.07 42.48 33.64
N SER A 31 -1.85 41.93 32.73
CA SER A 31 -2.19 42.57 31.45
C SER A 31 -3.41 43.48 31.64
N ARG A 32 -3.20 44.79 31.50
CA ARG A 32 -4.25 45.79 31.28
C ARG A 32 -4.27 46.18 29.82
N ALA A 33 -5.41 46.01 29.15
CA ALA A 33 -6.03 46.97 28.25
C ALA A 33 -7.23 46.32 27.56
N ASP A 34 -8.43 46.68 28.02
CA ASP A 34 -9.66 46.56 27.23
C ASP A 34 -9.61 47.57 26.06
N PRO A 35 -10.30 47.25 24.96
CA PRO A 35 -11.17 48.26 24.37
C PRO A 35 -12.61 47.76 24.19
N GLN A 36 -13.53 48.65 24.55
CA GLN A 36 -14.98 48.56 24.43
C GLN A 36 -15.48 48.52 22.96
N PRO A 37 -16.75 48.11 22.75
CA PRO A 37 -17.28 47.73 21.45
C PRO A 37 -17.93 48.89 20.68
N ALA A 38 -17.84 48.87 19.35
CA ALA A 38 -18.58 49.76 18.48
C ALA A 38 -19.71 49.01 17.74
N ALA A 39 -20.93 49.35 18.15
CA ALA A 39 -22.13 49.62 17.36
C ALA A 39 -22.59 48.68 16.22
N GLN A 40 -23.83 48.23 16.42
CA GLN A 40 -24.79 47.68 15.46
C GLN A 40 -25.04 48.59 14.24
N ARG A 41 -25.08 47.97 13.06
CA ARG A 41 -25.97 48.27 11.91
C ARG A 41 -26.23 46.90 11.26
N GLY A 42 -27.43 46.37 11.05
CA GLY A 42 -28.68 46.99 10.63
C GLY A 42 -29.02 46.44 9.24
N THR A 43 -29.92 45.44 9.18
CA THR A 43 -30.94 45.14 8.13
C THR A 43 -30.50 45.07 6.64
N ARG A 44 -30.91 44.15 5.75
CA ARG A 44 -32.13 43.36 5.52
C ARG A 44 -31.89 42.34 4.36
N PRO A 45 -32.84 41.43 4.04
CA PRO A 45 -32.65 40.19 3.27
C PRO A 45 -33.19 40.22 1.83
N TRP A 46 -32.66 39.38 0.93
CA TRP A 46 -33.29 38.99 -0.35
C TRP A 46 -32.83 37.56 -0.73
N ARG A 47 -33.71 36.56 -0.59
CA ARG A 47 -34.63 35.96 -1.59
C ARG A 47 -33.96 34.97 -2.57
N HIS A 48 -34.49 33.74 -2.51
CA HIS A 48 -34.33 32.63 -3.44
C HIS A 48 -34.49 33.04 -4.91
N ARG A 49 -33.66 32.43 -5.78
CA ARG A 49 -34.05 32.12 -7.15
C ARG A 49 -33.57 30.72 -7.52
N ILE A 50 -34.55 29.83 -7.61
CA ILE A 50 -34.52 28.58 -8.36
C ILE A 50 -34.62 28.96 -9.84
N LEU A 51 -33.79 28.38 -10.69
CA LEU A 51 -34.03 28.32 -12.14
C LEU A 51 -33.66 26.94 -12.67
N HIS A 52 -34.70 26.24 -13.11
CA HIS A 52 -34.70 25.11 -14.02
C HIS A 52 -34.45 25.59 -15.46
N MET A 53 -34.22 24.58 -16.33
CA MET A 53 -34.12 24.59 -17.80
C MET A 53 -32.67 24.70 -18.32
N GLY A 54 -32.26 23.93 -19.33
CA GLY A 54 -33.01 23.02 -20.17
C GLY A 54 -32.09 22.30 -21.17
N ARG A 55 -32.62 21.20 -21.69
CA ARG A 55 -32.13 20.45 -22.86
C ARG A 55 -31.84 21.37 -24.04
N THR A 56 -30.78 21.06 -24.79
CA THR A 56 -30.80 21.14 -26.26
C THR A 56 -30.01 19.98 -26.86
N SER A 57 -30.45 19.60 -28.05
CA SER A 57 -30.17 18.42 -28.84
C SER A 57 -29.56 18.81 -30.19
N ALA A 58 -29.01 17.82 -30.89
CA ALA A 58 -28.57 17.80 -32.30
C ALA A 58 -27.26 18.56 -32.60
N GLY A 59 -26.36 18.10 -33.47
CA GLY A 59 -26.35 17.01 -34.46
C GLY A 59 -24.94 16.88 -35.08
N PRO A 60 -24.75 16.03 -36.12
CA PRO A 60 -23.46 15.43 -36.48
C PRO A 60 -22.72 16.18 -37.59
N ILE A 61 -21.39 16.00 -37.67
CA ILE A 61 -20.57 16.41 -38.83
C ILE A 61 -19.72 15.23 -39.31
N HIS A 62 -19.86 14.93 -40.60
CA HIS A 62 -19.12 13.96 -41.39
C HIS A 62 -17.68 14.42 -41.74
N ALA A 63 -16.77 13.44 -41.72
CA ALA A 63 -15.63 13.16 -42.62
C ALA A 63 -14.95 14.30 -43.42
N ASN A 64 -13.61 14.39 -43.35
CA ASN A 64 -12.72 13.91 -44.43
C ASN A 64 -11.21 14.09 -44.19
N ARG A 65 -10.46 13.12 -44.73
CA ARG A 65 -9.14 13.19 -45.41
C ARG A 65 -7.83 13.55 -44.68
N ARG A 66 -6.94 12.54 -44.70
CA ARG A 66 -5.57 12.51 -45.26
C ARG A 66 -4.66 13.75 -45.08
N ALA A 67 -3.60 13.56 -44.31
CA ALA A 67 -2.19 13.88 -44.62
C ALA A 67 -1.38 13.33 -43.43
N GLY A 68 -0.37 12.48 -43.60
CA GLY A 68 0.93 12.82 -44.15
C GLY A 68 1.97 12.49 -43.09
N LEU A 69 2.62 11.33 -43.23
CA LEU A 69 3.82 10.95 -42.47
C LEU A 69 4.93 11.97 -42.75
N PRO A 70 5.81 12.22 -41.76
CA PRO A 70 7.22 12.40 -42.07
C PRO A 70 8.09 11.39 -41.34
N SER A 71 8.77 10.59 -42.15
CA SER A 71 10.03 9.93 -41.86
C SER A 71 11.07 10.91 -41.33
N TRP A 72 11.73 10.57 -40.23
CA TRP A 72 12.98 11.20 -39.82
C TRP A 72 14.11 10.17 -39.88
N HIS A 73 14.90 10.27 -40.95
CA HIS A 73 16.26 9.76 -41.04
C HIS A 73 17.23 10.94 -40.97
N THR A 74 18.03 10.99 -39.92
CA THR A 74 19.36 11.64 -39.86
C THR A 74 20.05 11.00 -38.64
N GLY A 75 21.20 10.32 -38.70
CA GLY A 75 22.26 10.35 -39.69
C GLY A 75 23.38 11.32 -39.30
N ALA A 76 24.08 11.07 -38.19
CA ALA A 76 25.40 11.63 -37.82
C ALA A 76 25.75 11.17 -36.39
N ALA A 77 26.97 10.87 -35.97
CA ALA A 77 28.27 10.68 -36.60
C ALA A 77 29.10 9.95 -35.54
N LEU A 78 29.70 8.82 -35.93
CA LEU A 78 30.71 8.11 -35.14
C LEU A 78 31.94 9.02 -35.00
N ARG A 79 32.37 9.27 -33.75
CA ARG A 79 33.74 9.64 -33.45
C ARG A 79 34.29 8.67 -32.42
N SER A 80 35.33 7.99 -32.86
CA SER A 80 36.28 7.15 -32.14
C SER A 80 36.86 7.86 -30.91
N PHE A 81 36.86 7.17 -29.78
CA PHE A 81 37.72 7.49 -28.64
C PHE A 81 38.99 6.64 -28.70
N PRO A 82 40.20 7.24 -28.61
CA PRO A 82 41.43 6.49 -28.48
C PRO A 82 41.68 6.09 -27.02
N SER A 83 42.17 4.85 -26.90
CA SER A 83 43.15 4.31 -25.95
C SER A 83 43.58 5.14 -24.73
N SER A 84 43.46 4.48 -23.58
CA SER A 84 44.16 4.59 -22.29
C SER A 84 45.29 5.62 -22.13
N PRO A 85 45.33 6.35 -21.01
CA PRO A 85 46.55 6.84 -20.42
C PRO A 85 47.01 5.99 -19.23
N THR A 86 48.31 5.76 -19.27
CA THR A 86 49.23 5.14 -18.31
C THR A 86 49.20 5.74 -16.91
N HIS A 87 49.52 4.88 -15.94
CA HIS A 87 50.11 5.22 -14.64
C HIS A 87 51.24 6.25 -14.80
N GLU A 88 51.07 7.46 -14.25
CA GLU A 88 52.08 8.40 -13.73
C GLU A 88 51.60 9.86 -13.88
N SER A 89 50.91 10.35 -12.85
CA SER A 89 50.94 11.77 -12.44
C SER A 89 50.24 11.89 -11.08
N GLN A 90 50.87 11.30 -10.07
CA GLN A 90 50.69 11.81 -8.71
C GLN A 90 51.33 13.20 -8.62
N GLN A 91 50.65 14.07 -7.89
CA GLN A 91 51.04 15.41 -7.42
C GLN A 91 50.53 16.61 -8.23
N ARG A 92 49.80 17.45 -7.47
CA ARG A 92 49.30 18.81 -7.75
C ARG A 92 47.92 18.90 -8.42
N ILE A 93 46.90 18.55 -7.64
CA ILE A 93 45.63 19.28 -7.71
C ILE A 93 45.53 20.13 -6.44
N HIS A 94 45.37 21.42 -6.66
CA HIS A 94 45.22 22.46 -5.66
C HIS A 94 44.06 22.15 -4.72
N SER A 95 44.38 22.04 -3.43
CA SER A 95 43.44 22.15 -2.33
C SER A 95 42.75 23.52 -2.41
N ILE A 96 41.47 23.54 -2.77
CA ILE A 96 40.60 24.69 -2.50
C ILE A 96 40.48 24.76 -0.97
N PRO A 97 40.84 25.87 -0.31
CA PRO A 97 40.70 25.99 1.13
C PRO A 97 39.21 25.98 1.46
N VAL A 98 38.74 24.87 2.03
CA VAL A 98 37.45 24.84 2.73
C VAL A 98 37.61 25.75 3.94
N PHE A 99 36.97 26.91 3.90
CA PHE A 99 36.98 27.88 4.99
C PHE A 99 36.55 27.20 6.31
N PRO A 100 37.36 27.20 7.38
CA PRO A 100 37.04 26.56 8.67
C PRO A 100 35.95 27.30 9.47
N VAL A 101 35.32 28.32 8.89
CA VAL A 101 34.31 29.16 9.55
C VAL A 101 32.87 28.67 9.26
N LEU A 102 32.66 27.86 8.22
CA LEU A 102 31.33 27.34 7.87
C LEU A 102 30.93 26.06 8.64
N THR A 103 31.89 25.25 9.08
CA THR A 103 31.65 24.03 9.87
C THR A 103 31.02 24.27 11.25
N PRO A 104 31.45 25.25 12.06
CA PRO A 104 30.76 25.56 13.32
C PRO A 104 29.41 26.26 13.09
N MET A 105 29.26 27.03 12.00
CA MET A 105 28.01 27.70 11.66
C MET A 105 26.94 26.70 11.18
N LEU A 106 27.31 25.69 10.40
CA LEU A 106 26.43 24.58 10.01
C LEU A 106 26.06 23.69 11.20
N ARG A 107 27.01 23.38 12.10
CA ARG A 107 26.71 22.67 13.36
C ARG A 107 25.82 23.49 14.29
N ALA A 108 26.01 24.81 14.36
CA ALA A 108 25.13 25.70 15.11
C ALA A 108 23.74 25.73 14.48
N LEU A 109 23.62 25.74 13.15
CA LEU A 109 22.33 25.67 12.45
C LEU A 109 21.61 24.34 12.72
N ASP A 110 22.34 23.22 12.73
CA ASP A 110 21.80 21.89 13.08
C ASP A 110 21.36 21.85 14.54
N ILE A 111 22.15 22.40 15.46
CA ILE A 111 21.77 22.52 16.88
C ILE A 111 20.54 23.41 17.03
N TRP A 112 20.46 24.54 16.34
CA TRP A 112 19.28 25.42 16.37
C TRP A 112 18.06 24.74 15.76
N LEU A 113 18.22 23.98 14.68
CA LEU A 113 17.14 23.20 14.09
C LEU A 113 16.65 22.13 15.08
N TYR A 114 17.55 21.38 15.72
CA TYR A 114 17.22 20.41 16.77
C TYR A 114 16.57 21.08 17.99
N VAL A 115 17.03 22.25 18.40
CA VAL A 115 16.45 23.03 19.50
C VAL A 115 15.06 23.53 19.14
N LEU A 116 14.87 24.07 17.93
CA LEU A 116 13.55 24.49 17.44
C LEU A 116 12.60 23.31 17.31
N LEU A 117 13.11 22.13 16.94
CA LEU A 117 12.33 20.91 16.87
C LEU A 117 11.96 20.33 18.23
N ALA A 118 12.91 20.26 19.15
CA ALA A 118 12.66 19.88 20.53
C ALA A 118 11.70 20.85 21.19
N LEU A 119 11.85 22.17 20.94
CA LEU A 119 10.93 23.20 21.40
C LEU A 119 9.55 23.04 20.76
N GLY A 120 9.46 22.70 19.47
CA GLY A 120 8.21 22.38 18.79
C GLY A 120 7.50 21.17 19.39
N VAL A 121 8.23 20.10 19.73
CA VAL A 121 7.70 18.91 20.42
C VAL A 121 7.25 19.24 21.85
N VAL A 122 8.02 20.04 22.59
CA VAL A 122 7.67 20.49 23.95
C VAL A 122 6.45 21.41 23.93
N ILE A 123 6.36 22.34 22.98
CA ILE A 123 5.19 23.21 22.79
C ILE A 123 3.97 22.37 22.40
N ALA A 124 4.10 21.43 21.47
CA ALA A 124 3.02 20.54 21.08
C ALA A 124 2.54 19.67 22.27
N SER A 125 3.47 19.15 23.06
CA SER A 125 3.17 18.35 24.26
C SER A 125 2.53 19.19 25.37
N ALA A 126 2.95 20.45 25.55
CA ALA A 126 2.34 21.38 26.50
C ALA A 126 0.94 21.84 26.06
N ILE A 127 0.72 21.98 24.75
CA ILE A 127 -0.61 22.24 24.17
C ILE A 127 -1.52 21.03 24.40
N VAL A 128 -1.05 19.81 24.14
CA VAL A 128 -1.81 18.56 24.42
C VAL A 128 -2.11 18.41 25.92
N GLY A 129 -1.14 18.72 26.80
CA GLY A 129 -1.32 18.72 28.25
C GLY A 129 -2.37 19.73 28.71
N ARG A 130 -2.35 20.97 28.20
CA ARG A 130 -3.39 21.98 28.48
C ARG A 130 -4.75 21.59 27.91
N GLN A 131 -4.79 20.89 26.77
CA GLN A 131 -6.02 20.43 26.13
C GLN A 131 -6.68 19.26 26.90
N LEU A 132 -5.92 18.40 27.57
CA LEU A 132 -6.46 17.38 28.49
C LEU A 132 -7.06 18.00 29.76
N ASP A 133 -6.54 19.14 30.21
CA ASP A 133 -7.16 19.93 31.29
C ASP A 133 -8.41 20.70 30.82
N ILE A 134 -8.47 21.11 29.55
CA ILE A 134 -9.68 21.71 28.93
C ILE A 134 -10.73 20.63 28.63
N ALA A 135 -10.35 19.41 28.23
CA ALA A 135 -11.27 18.29 27.99
C ALA A 135 -11.96 17.78 29.27
N ARG A 136 -11.58 18.28 30.45
CA ARG A 136 -12.32 18.09 31.70
C ARG A 136 -13.53 19.04 31.88
N GLY A 137 -13.92 19.83 30.87
CA GLY A 137 -15.24 20.46 30.78
C GLY A 137 -15.50 21.12 29.41
N PRO A 138 -16.74 21.09 28.85
CA PRO A 138 -18.03 20.87 29.48
C PRO A 138 -18.54 19.44 29.28
N ARG A 139 -19.17 18.89 30.32
CA ARG A 139 -20.05 17.72 30.18
C ARG A 139 -21.03 18.02 29.05
N ILE A 140 -21.07 17.18 28.03
CA ILE A 140 -22.21 17.10 27.11
C ILE A 140 -23.41 16.70 28.00
N GLN A 141 -24.12 17.69 28.53
CA GLN A 141 -25.45 17.46 29.07
C GLN A 141 -26.31 17.11 27.87
N LEU A 142 -26.61 15.83 27.70
CA LEU A 142 -27.73 15.39 26.89
C LEU A 142 -28.95 16.16 27.41
N ALA A 143 -29.44 17.10 26.60
CA ALA A 143 -30.67 17.79 26.90
C ALA A 143 -31.78 16.73 26.98
N ALA A 144 -32.52 16.72 28.08
CA ALA A 144 -33.59 15.76 28.35
C ALA A 144 -34.80 15.92 27.41
N ASP A 145 -34.72 16.79 26.41
CA ASP A 145 -35.80 17.17 25.48
C ASP A 145 -35.69 16.51 24.10
N GLY A 146 -34.75 15.59 23.89
CA GLY A 146 -34.65 14.78 22.66
C GLY A 146 -34.19 15.55 21.41
N ARG A 147 -33.71 16.79 21.56
CA ARG A 147 -33.15 17.56 20.44
C ARG A 147 -31.64 17.37 20.39
N ILE A 148 -31.13 16.94 19.22
CA ILE A 148 -29.69 16.89 18.97
C ILE A 148 -29.13 18.30 19.20
N PRO A 149 -28.20 18.51 20.15
CA PRO A 149 -27.64 19.83 20.37
C PRO A 149 -26.99 20.29 19.06
N ARG A 150 -27.36 21.49 18.60
CA ARG A 150 -26.71 22.12 17.45
C ARG A 150 -25.23 22.28 17.80
N ILE A 151 -24.39 21.43 17.21
CA ILE A 151 -22.94 21.57 17.31
C ILE A 151 -22.60 22.94 16.72
N ASP A 152 -22.06 23.83 17.56
CA ASP A 152 -21.60 25.13 17.11
C ASP A 152 -20.52 24.91 16.05
N GLN A 153 -20.77 25.40 14.83
CA GLN A 153 -19.86 25.26 13.70
C GLN A 153 -18.48 25.85 14.02
N ALA A 154 -18.39 26.88 14.85
CA ALA A 154 -17.12 27.46 15.26
C ALA A 154 -16.32 26.53 16.18
N VAL A 155 -17.01 25.80 17.08
CA VAL A 155 -16.39 24.78 17.95
C VAL A 155 -15.94 23.58 17.12
N LEU A 156 -16.78 23.11 16.19
CA LEU A 156 -16.41 22.02 15.27
C LEU A 156 -15.21 22.41 14.41
N HIS A 157 -15.20 23.62 13.83
CA HIS A 157 -14.06 24.12 13.04
C HIS A 157 -12.79 24.24 13.88
N ARG A 158 -12.88 24.67 15.15
CA ARG A 158 -11.73 24.73 16.06
C ARG A 158 -11.22 23.33 16.39
N SER A 159 -12.09 22.39 16.78
CA SER A 159 -11.71 21.00 17.07
C SER A 159 -11.14 20.29 15.85
N MET A 160 -11.72 20.49 14.65
CA MET A 160 -11.15 19.99 13.40
C MET A 160 -9.77 20.59 13.12
N ARG A 161 -9.59 21.89 13.35
CA ARG A 161 -8.30 22.57 13.16
C ARG A 161 -7.24 22.07 14.16
N GLU A 162 -7.62 21.88 15.42
CA GLU A 162 -6.72 21.35 16.45
C GLU A 162 -6.35 19.89 16.17
N LEU A 163 -7.31 19.05 15.74
CA LEU A 163 -7.03 17.70 15.26
C LEU A 163 -6.10 17.71 14.04
N MET A 164 -6.27 18.65 13.11
CA MET A 164 -5.37 18.80 11.96
C MET A 164 -3.96 19.21 12.41
N VAL A 165 -3.80 20.20 13.29
CA VAL A 165 -2.48 20.63 13.78
C VAL A 165 -1.78 19.50 14.54
N LEU A 166 -2.50 18.79 15.40
CA LEU A 166 -1.97 17.62 16.12
C LEU A 166 -1.58 16.50 15.14
N SER A 167 -2.39 16.26 14.11
CA SER A 167 -2.06 15.28 13.08
C SER A 167 -0.79 15.66 12.31
N GLN A 168 -0.63 16.94 11.94
CA GLN A 168 0.56 17.43 11.23
C GLN A 168 1.81 17.38 12.12
N ALA A 169 1.71 17.81 13.38
CA ALA A 169 2.82 17.73 14.34
C ALA A 169 3.26 16.28 14.57
N ARG A 170 2.30 15.35 14.68
CA ARG A 170 2.58 13.91 14.78
C ARG A 170 3.28 13.39 13.52
N GLN A 171 2.77 13.72 12.34
CA GLN A 171 3.37 13.31 11.07
C GLN A 171 4.80 13.86 10.89
N LEU A 172 5.04 15.12 11.28
CA LEU A 172 6.38 15.72 11.26
C LEU A 172 7.33 14.99 12.22
N GLY A 173 6.86 14.72 13.45
CA GLY A 173 7.60 13.92 14.42
C GLY A 173 7.97 12.53 13.89
N HIS A 174 7.03 11.85 13.21
CA HIS A 174 7.32 10.57 12.55
C HIS A 174 8.37 10.70 11.43
N SER A 175 8.31 11.79 10.66
CA SER A 175 9.27 12.01 9.58
C SER A 175 10.68 12.26 10.09
N ILE A 176 10.82 12.89 11.25
CA ILE A 176 12.12 13.13 11.86
C ILE A 176 12.66 11.85 12.51
N ARG A 177 11.77 11.03 13.05
CA ARG A 177 12.11 9.69 13.52
C ARG A 177 12.64 8.82 12.39
N THR A 178 12.04 8.85 11.20
CA THR A 178 12.58 8.11 10.05
C THR A 178 13.92 8.65 9.56
N VAL A 179 14.11 9.98 9.52
CA VAL A 179 15.43 10.61 9.27
C VAL A 179 16.47 10.13 10.27
N SER A 180 16.07 10.00 11.55
CA SER A 180 16.92 9.49 12.63
C SER A 180 17.13 7.96 12.61
N GLY A 181 16.65 7.27 11.56
CA GLY A 181 16.83 5.83 11.38
C GLY A 181 15.80 4.94 12.08
N GLN A 182 14.71 5.48 12.63
CA GLN A 182 13.64 4.66 13.20
C GLN A 182 12.92 3.86 12.09
N ARG A 183 12.77 2.55 12.32
CA ARG A 183 12.10 1.62 11.42
C ARG A 183 10.81 1.10 12.05
N LEU A 184 9.81 0.82 11.22
CA LEU A 184 8.65 0.05 11.66
C LEU A 184 9.05 -1.43 11.76
N PRO A 185 8.63 -2.14 12.81
CA PRO A 185 9.06 -3.52 13.03
C PRO A 185 8.62 -4.47 11.91
N TRP A 186 7.53 -4.13 11.20
CA TRP A 186 6.96 -4.93 10.12
C TRP A 186 7.47 -4.53 8.70
N VAL A 187 8.46 -3.64 8.62
CA VAL A 187 9.05 -3.17 7.35
C VAL A 187 10.55 -3.40 7.33
N ILE A 188 11.04 -4.08 6.30
CA ILE A 188 12.46 -4.21 5.99
C ILE A 188 12.86 -3.04 5.08
N HIS A 189 13.92 -2.33 5.45
CA HIS A 189 14.48 -1.23 4.66
C HIS A 189 15.48 -1.79 3.66
N GLY A 190 15.17 -1.59 2.38
CA GLY A 190 16.03 -1.83 1.23
C GLY A 190 16.95 -0.65 0.90
N ASP A 191 17.77 -0.86 -0.11
CA ASP A 191 18.57 0.19 -0.74
C ASP A 191 17.68 1.10 -1.61
N ASP A 192 18.12 2.32 -1.89
CA ASP A 192 17.44 3.29 -2.78
C ASP A 192 15.94 3.55 -2.47
N GLY A 193 15.57 3.44 -1.19
CA GLY A 193 14.20 3.64 -0.73
C GLY A 193 13.27 2.45 -0.98
N TRP A 194 13.77 1.30 -1.39
CA TRP A 194 12.97 0.09 -1.44
C TRP A 194 12.54 -0.33 -0.03
N LEU A 195 11.28 -0.72 0.10
CA LEU A 195 10.70 -1.24 1.33
C LEU A 195 10.09 -2.61 1.05
N PHE A 196 10.25 -3.54 1.98
CA PHE A 196 9.67 -4.87 1.91
C PHE A 196 8.88 -5.16 3.18
N ALA A 197 7.81 -5.95 3.06
CA ALA A 197 7.05 -6.39 4.22
C ALA A 197 7.83 -7.51 4.94
N ASP A 198 7.96 -7.43 6.26
CA ASP A 198 8.67 -8.42 7.07
C ASP A 198 8.04 -9.82 6.97
N VAL A 199 6.73 -9.89 6.73
CA VAL A 199 5.96 -11.12 6.52
C VAL A 199 6.42 -11.87 5.26
N GLU A 200 7.22 -11.27 4.38
CA GLU A 200 7.84 -11.98 3.25
C GLU A 200 9.16 -12.68 3.63
N ALA A 201 9.81 -12.29 4.74
CA ALA A 201 11.17 -12.72 5.07
C ALA A 201 11.30 -14.24 5.25
N TRP A 202 10.21 -14.93 5.61
CA TRP A 202 10.25 -16.39 5.75
C TRP A 202 10.42 -17.11 4.40
N THR A 203 9.99 -16.49 3.30
CA THR A 203 10.21 -17.03 1.95
C THR A 203 11.70 -17.01 1.58
N ALA A 204 12.44 -16.03 2.10
CA ALA A 204 13.88 -15.91 1.87
C ALA A 204 14.71 -17.00 2.58
N LEU A 205 14.11 -17.82 3.44
CA LEU A 205 14.76 -19.01 4.00
C LEU A 205 15.01 -20.10 2.93
N GLY A 206 14.18 -20.13 1.88
CA GLY A 206 14.34 -21.06 0.77
C GLY A 206 13.68 -22.42 0.99
N PRO A 207 13.60 -23.24 -0.07
CA PRO A 207 12.88 -24.51 -0.05
C PRO A 207 13.61 -25.60 0.76
N ASP A 208 14.93 -25.48 0.92
CA ASP A 208 15.77 -26.49 1.60
C ASP A 208 16.00 -26.18 3.09
N ALA A 209 15.41 -25.11 3.62
CA ALA A 209 15.48 -24.80 5.04
C ALA A 209 14.86 -25.96 5.88
N PRO A 210 15.37 -26.24 7.10
CA PRO A 210 14.87 -27.34 7.91
C PRO A 210 13.34 -27.32 8.10
N GLY A 211 12.69 -28.43 7.71
CA GLY A 211 11.23 -28.58 7.78
C GLY A 211 10.44 -27.81 6.70
N MET A 212 11.11 -27.13 5.77
CA MET A 212 10.45 -26.39 4.69
C MET A 212 9.93 -27.30 3.56
N PRO A 213 10.63 -28.36 3.12
CA PRO A 213 10.09 -29.27 2.11
C PRO A 213 8.71 -29.82 2.49
N GLU A 214 8.55 -30.28 3.74
CA GLU A 214 7.29 -30.84 4.25
C GLU A 214 6.20 -29.77 4.38
N ARG A 215 6.58 -28.53 4.73
CA ARG A 215 5.63 -27.40 4.78
C ARG A 215 5.16 -26.99 3.40
N LEU A 216 6.05 -27.00 2.41
CA LEU A 216 5.69 -26.73 1.01
C LEU A 216 4.72 -27.80 0.48
N ASP A 217 4.94 -29.07 0.82
CA ASP A 217 4.01 -30.16 0.49
C ASP A 217 2.64 -29.92 1.16
N GLN A 218 2.62 -29.60 2.47
CA GLN A 218 1.39 -29.30 3.20
C GLN A 218 0.62 -28.10 2.62
N MET A 219 1.33 -27.03 2.23
CA MET A 219 0.70 -25.88 1.57
C MET A 219 0.07 -26.29 0.25
N ALA A 220 0.79 -27.04 -0.59
CA ALA A 220 0.30 -27.48 -1.89
C ALA A 220 -0.91 -28.42 -1.75
N GLU A 221 -0.88 -29.36 -0.80
CA GLU A 221 -1.99 -30.26 -0.49
C GLU A 221 -3.24 -29.47 -0.04
N ALA A 222 -3.07 -28.50 0.87
CA ALA A 222 -4.18 -27.68 1.36
C ALA A 222 -4.81 -26.82 0.25
N LEU A 223 -3.98 -26.24 -0.62
CA LEU A 223 -4.44 -25.49 -1.80
C LEU A 223 -5.18 -26.41 -2.78
N ALA A 224 -4.60 -27.58 -3.08
CA ALA A 224 -5.19 -28.56 -3.99
C ALA A 224 -6.53 -29.09 -3.48
N ALA A 225 -6.66 -29.33 -2.17
CA ALA A 225 -7.92 -29.77 -1.57
C ALA A 225 -9.06 -28.77 -1.82
N GLN A 226 -8.79 -27.46 -1.73
CA GLN A 226 -9.80 -26.43 -2.01
C GLN A 226 -10.15 -26.38 -3.50
N VAL A 227 -9.15 -26.49 -4.39
CA VAL A 227 -9.36 -26.53 -5.83
C VAL A 227 -10.19 -27.75 -6.23
N HIS A 228 -9.79 -28.96 -5.84
CA HIS A 228 -10.49 -30.19 -6.20
C HIS A 228 -11.93 -30.21 -5.68
N ARG A 229 -12.20 -29.59 -4.52
CA ARG A 229 -13.56 -29.42 -4.00
C ARG A 229 -14.42 -28.57 -4.93
N LEU A 230 -13.88 -27.48 -5.47
CA LEU A 230 -14.59 -26.64 -6.45
C LEU A 230 -14.73 -27.34 -7.81
N GLU A 231 -13.71 -28.05 -8.26
CA GLU A 231 -13.75 -28.81 -9.52
C GLU A 231 -14.76 -29.97 -9.47
N ALA A 232 -14.91 -30.63 -8.32
CA ALA A 232 -15.96 -31.64 -8.11
C ALA A 232 -17.38 -31.06 -8.23
N GLU A 233 -17.53 -29.75 -8.02
CA GLU A 233 -18.78 -29.02 -8.25
C GLU A 233 -18.89 -28.45 -9.67
N GLY A 234 -17.95 -28.77 -10.56
CA GLY A 234 -17.92 -28.34 -11.95
C GLY A 234 -17.39 -26.92 -12.17
N TRP A 235 -16.73 -26.32 -11.17
CA TRP A 235 -15.98 -25.07 -11.39
C TRP A 235 -14.65 -25.37 -12.07
N GLN A 236 -14.25 -24.52 -13.00
CA GLN A 236 -12.86 -24.52 -13.43
C GLN A 236 -12.08 -23.57 -12.54
N VAL A 237 -10.94 -24.00 -12.01
CA VAL A 237 -10.14 -23.15 -11.12
C VAL A 237 -8.80 -22.83 -11.76
N ILE A 238 -8.47 -21.54 -11.78
CA ILE A 238 -7.17 -21.00 -12.15
C ILE A 238 -6.52 -20.45 -10.89
N VAL A 239 -5.34 -20.95 -10.56
CA VAL A 239 -4.57 -20.56 -9.38
C VAL A 239 -3.50 -19.55 -9.79
N LEU A 240 -3.48 -18.41 -9.12
CA LEU A 240 -2.59 -17.28 -9.39
C LEU A 240 -1.76 -16.97 -8.14
N PRO A 241 -0.67 -17.73 -7.89
CA PRO A 241 0.26 -17.41 -6.81
C PRO A 241 1.04 -16.15 -7.20
N VAL A 242 0.89 -15.09 -6.42
CA VAL A 242 1.61 -13.83 -6.61
C VAL A 242 2.97 -13.93 -5.93
N PRO A 243 4.08 -13.83 -6.69
CA PRO A 243 5.41 -14.01 -6.13
C PRO A 243 5.70 -12.93 -5.08
N PRO A 244 6.50 -13.23 -4.03
CA PRO A 244 6.92 -12.22 -3.07
C PRO A 244 7.72 -11.11 -3.75
N LYS A 245 7.62 -9.87 -3.26
CA LYS A 245 8.47 -8.78 -3.76
C LYS A 245 9.95 -9.10 -3.56
N LEU A 246 10.31 -9.77 -2.47
CA LEU A 246 11.67 -10.31 -2.25
C LEU A 246 12.13 -11.30 -3.33
N ALA A 247 11.24 -12.02 -4.01
CA ALA A 247 11.63 -12.91 -5.11
C ALA A 247 11.94 -12.17 -6.41
N ILE A 248 11.36 -10.97 -6.59
CA ILE A 248 11.36 -10.22 -7.85
C ILE A 248 12.35 -9.06 -7.83
N HIS A 249 12.36 -8.28 -6.74
CA HIS A 249 13.21 -7.09 -6.54
C HIS A 249 14.10 -7.25 -5.30
N GLY A 250 14.44 -8.50 -4.95
CA GLY A 250 15.18 -8.79 -3.72
C GLY A 250 16.67 -8.41 -3.76
N ASP A 251 17.18 -8.02 -4.91
CA ASP A 251 18.48 -7.36 -5.10
C ASP A 251 18.56 -5.99 -4.41
N HIS A 252 17.42 -5.33 -4.23
CA HIS A 252 17.32 -4.10 -3.45
C HIS A 252 17.16 -4.34 -1.93
N CYS A 253 17.17 -5.59 -1.45
CA CYS A 253 17.03 -5.91 -0.04
C CYS A 253 18.39 -6.26 0.57
N PRO A 254 18.85 -5.57 1.63
CA PRO A 254 20.09 -5.90 2.30
C PRO A 254 19.93 -7.17 3.13
N PHE A 255 20.92 -8.05 3.03
CA PHE A 255 21.06 -9.23 3.87
C PHE A 255 22.32 -9.10 4.74
N PRO A 256 22.31 -9.59 5.99
CA PRO A 256 21.25 -10.38 6.62
C PRO A 256 20.02 -9.56 7.10
N ILE A 257 18.83 -10.17 7.03
CA ILE A 257 17.59 -9.61 7.62
C ILE A 257 17.47 -10.07 9.08
N TYR A 258 17.32 -9.10 9.99
CA TYR A 258 17.07 -9.33 11.41
C TYR A 258 15.60 -9.08 11.73
N LEU A 259 14.88 -10.12 12.13
CA LEU A 259 13.46 -10.00 12.48
C LEU A 259 13.30 -9.57 13.95
N PRO A 260 12.55 -8.49 14.24
CA PRO A 260 12.55 -7.82 15.55
C PRO A 260 12.01 -8.69 16.71
N ASP A 261 11.20 -9.70 16.43
CA ASP A 261 10.47 -10.45 17.47
C ASP A 261 11.17 -11.71 17.98
N ARG A 262 12.45 -11.91 17.66
CA ARG A 262 13.10 -13.20 17.91
C ARG A 262 14.54 -13.05 18.35
N PHE A 263 14.72 -12.73 19.62
CA PHE A 263 15.98 -12.92 20.38
C PHE A 263 16.59 -14.33 20.24
N ASN A 264 15.90 -15.28 19.58
CA ASN A 264 16.31 -16.68 19.45
C ASN A 264 16.14 -17.28 18.03
N ARG A 265 16.08 -16.49 16.94
CA ARG A 265 16.19 -17.03 15.58
C ARG A 265 17.41 -16.46 14.87
N ALA A 266 18.15 -17.34 14.19
CA ALA A 266 19.24 -16.95 13.32
C ALA A 266 18.71 -15.95 12.27
N PRO A 267 19.50 -14.91 11.92
CA PRO A 267 19.12 -13.97 10.87
C PRO A 267 18.96 -14.70 9.53
N VAL A 268 18.09 -14.18 8.67
CA VAL A 268 17.97 -14.67 7.29
C VAL A 268 19.18 -14.14 6.53
N ARG A 269 20.11 -15.02 6.15
CA ARG A 269 21.44 -14.62 5.65
C ARG A 269 21.49 -14.33 4.16
N THR A 270 20.59 -14.91 3.38
CA THR A 270 20.59 -14.84 1.92
C THR A 270 19.15 -14.79 1.42
N ASN A 271 18.96 -14.26 0.22
CA ASN A 271 17.66 -14.29 -0.43
C ASN A 271 17.44 -15.62 -1.18
N GLN A 272 16.55 -16.46 -0.67
CA GLN A 272 16.08 -17.67 -1.37
C GLN A 272 14.60 -17.59 -1.79
N SER A 273 14.00 -16.39 -1.78
CA SER A 273 12.56 -16.22 -2.07
C SER A 273 12.20 -16.68 -3.48
N LEU A 274 13.10 -16.51 -4.45
CA LEU A 274 12.87 -16.99 -5.82
C LEU A 274 12.85 -18.53 -5.89
N ALA A 275 13.80 -19.19 -5.23
CA ALA A 275 13.83 -20.66 -5.16
C ALA A 275 12.60 -21.20 -4.41
N PHE A 276 12.17 -20.49 -3.37
CA PHE A 276 10.95 -20.81 -2.63
C PHE A 276 9.70 -20.73 -3.53
N ASP A 277 9.52 -19.63 -4.26
CA ASP A 277 8.40 -19.44 -5.19
C ASP A 277 8.35 -20.57 -6.25
N ALA A 278 9.49 -20.86 -6.89
CA ALA A 278 9.59 -21.92 -7.88
C ALA A 278 9.26 -23.31 -7.29
N ALA A 279 9.72 -23.59 -6.07
CA ALA A 279 9.48 -24.87 -5.40
C ALA A 279 8.01 -25.06 -5.00
N LEU A 280 7.31 -23.98 -4.61
CA LEU A 280 5.87 -24.02 -4.36
C LEU A 280 5.10 -24.25 -5.66
N ARG A 281 5.37 -23.46 -6.72
CA ARG A 281 4.71 -23.63 -8.02
C ARG A 281 4.89 -25.02 -8.59
N GLN A 282 6.10 -25.59 -8.49
CA GLN A 282 6.36 -26.95 -8.92
C GLN A 282 5.44 -27.97 -8.22
N ARG A 283 5.20 -27.80 -6.91
CA ARG A 283 4.29 -28.69 -6.16
C ARG A 283 2.83 -28.49 -6.57
N LEU A 284 2.40 -27.25 -6.80
CA LEU A 284 1.06 -26.97 -7.31
C LEU A 284 0.83 -27.61 -8.70
N HIS A 285 1.83 -27.57 -9.60
CA HIS A 285 1.79 -28.27 -10.88
C HIS A 285 1.76 -29.80 -10.73
N ARG A 286 2.55 -30.37 -9.80
CA ARG A 286 2.51 -31.82 -9.49
C ARG A 286 1.15 -32.24 -8.91
N ALA A 287 0.50 -31.36 -8.16
CA ALA A 287 -0.87 -31.53 -7.70
C ALA A 287 -1.93 -31.30 -8.79
N GLN A 288 -1.51 -31.19 -10.07
CA GLN A 288 -2.36 -31.05 -11.24
C GLN A 288 -3.23 -29.78 -11.26
N LEU A 289 -2.82 -28.74 -10.52
CA LEU A 289 -3.53 -27.47 -10.51
C LEU A 289 -3.20 -26.65 -11.76
N ARG A 290 -4.18 -25.89 -12.28
CA ARG A 290 -3.94 -24.93 -13.36
C ARG A 290 -3.33 -23.65 -12.78
N VAL A 291 -2.01 -23.57 -12.77
CA VAL A 291 -1.26 -22.46 -12.17
C VAL A 291 -0.81 -21.46 -13.24
N VAL A 292 -0.94 -20.17 -12.94
CA VAL A 292 -0.30 -19.10 -13.71
C VAL A 292 1.09 -18.82 -13.14
N ASP A 293 2.13 -19.07 -13.92
CA ASP A 293 3.54 -18.96 -13.51
C ASP A 293 4.05 -17.51 -13.50
N LEU A 294 3.49 -16.65 -12.64
CA LEU A 294 3.85 -15.23 -12.57
C LEU A 294 5.32 -14.98 -12.24
N GLY A 295 5.94 -15.80 -11.38
CA GLY A 295 7.35 -15.65 -11.04
C GLY A 295 8.27 -15.75 -12.26
N ASP A 296 7.98 -16.64 -13.20
CA ASP A 296 8.77 -16.79 -14.43
C ASP A 296 8.47 -15.66 -15.42
N LEU A 297 7.20 -15.25 -15.54
CA LEU A 297 6.80 -14.12 -16.37
C LEU A 297 7.48 -12.82 -15.93
N TYR A 298 7.51 -12.52 -14.63
CA TYR A 298 8.15 -11.33 -14.10
C TYR A 298 9.66 -11.36 -14.26
N ARG A 299 10.30 -12.52 -14.11
CA ARG A 299 11.74 -12.66 -14.39
C ARG A 299 12.07 -12.47 -15.87
N GLN A 300 11.24 -12.99 -16.76
CA GLN A 300 11.42 -12.75 -18.20
C GLN A 300 11.34 -11.25 -18.51
N GLU A 301 10.38 -10.56 -17.91
CA GLU A 301 10.22 -9.13 -18.04
C GLU A 301 11.46 -8.36 -17.53
N LEU A 302 11.98 -8.69 -16.35
CA LEU A 302 13.19 -8.06 -15.81
C LEU A 302 14.44 -8.41 -16.62
N GLY A 303 14.54 -9.63 -17.16
CA GLY A 303 15.65 -10.02 -18.04
C GLY A 303 15.65 -9.23 -19.35
N ALA A 304 14.47 -8.93 -19.91
CA ALA A 304 14.32 -8.12 -21.11
C ALA A 304 14.43 -6.61 -20.85
N ARG A 305 13.90 -6.16 -19.70
CA ARG A 305 13.82 -4.77 -19.27
C ARG A 305 14.19 -4.66 -17.78
N PRO A 306 15.49 -4.62 -17.45
CA PRO A 306 15.94 -4.58 -16.05
C PRO A 306 15.43 -3.39 -15.23
N ALA A 307 15.08 -2.29 -15.89
CA ALA A 307 14.51 -1.10 -15.25
C ALA A 307 12.99 -1.21 -14.97
N SER A 308 12.34 -2.31 -15.36
CA SER A 308 10.90 -2.49 -15.14
C SER A 308 10.56 -2.60 -13.66
N ILE A 309 9.76 -1.66 -13.16
CA ILE A 309 9.25 -1.71 -11.78
C ILE A 309 7.98 -2.53 -11.77
N LEU A 310 8.07 -3.77 -11.26
CA LEU A 310 6.92 -4.69 -11.12
C LEU A 310 6.24 -4.62 -9.75
N TYR A 311 6.91 -4.03 -8.77
CA TYR A 311 6.38 -3.65 -7.45
C TYR A 311 6.97 -2.28 -7.12
N PRO A 312 6.17 -1.25 -6.80
CA PRO A 312 6.71 0.06 -6.44
C PRO A 312 7.60 -0.02 -5.20
N PRO A 313 8.68 0.80 -5.09
CA PRO A 313 9.63 0.70 -3.99
C PRO A 313 9.01 0.73 -2.60
N GLY A 314 8.04 1.61 -2.34
CA GLY A 314 7.38 1.73 -1.03
C GLY A 314 6.07 0.95 -0.86
N GLU A 315 5.74 0.02 -1.76
CA GLU A 315 4.43 -0.63 -1.87
C GLU A 315 4.55 -2.15 -1.71
N THR A 316 3.55 -2.80 -1.11
CA THR A 316 3.44 -4.26 -1.07
C THR A 316 2.84 -4.85 -2.33
N HIS A 317 1.98 -4.10 -3.03
CA HIS A 317 1.27 -4.53 -4.24
C HIS A 317 2.15 -4.46 -5.50
N TRP A 318 1.71 -5.14 -6.56
CA TRP A 318 2.30 -4.99 -7.89
C TRP A 318 2.16 -3.56 -8.41
N SER A 319 2.99 -3.19 -9.39
CA SER A 319 2.81 -1.97 -10.18
C SER A 319 1.72 -2.17 -11.24
N GLY A 320 1.35 -1.11 -11.98
CA GLY A 320 0.42 -1.22 -13.11
C GLY A 320 0.94 -2.13 -14.21
N LEU A 321 2.27 -2.13 -14.43
CA LEU A 321 2.94 -3.07 -15.32
C LEU A 321 2.82 -4.51 -14.81
N GLY A 322 3.09 -4.76 -13.53
CA GLY A 322 2.94 -6.08 -12.91
C GLY A 322 1.50 -6.59 -13.01
N LEU A 323 0.53 -5.76 -12.61
CA LEU A 323 -0.90 -6.03 -12.72
C LEU A 323 -1.30 -6.39 -14.15
N ARG A 324 -0.85 -5.62 -15.15
CA ARG A 324 -1.16 -5.89 -16.57
C ARG A 324 -0.65 -7.25 -17.02
N LEU A 325 0.61 -7.56 -16.71
CA LEU A 325 1.21 -8.85 -17.06
C LEU A 325 0.46 -10.00 -16.39
N ALA A 326 0.13 -9.85 -15.12
CA ALA A 326 -0.64 -10.84 -14.39
C ALA A 326 -2.06 -11.02 -14.95
N ALA A 327 -2.74 -9.93 -15.30
CA ALA A 327 -4.10 -9.95 -15.80
C ALA A 327 -4.19 -10.61 -17.18
N GLU A 328 -3.25 -10.30 -18.07
CA GLU A 328 -3.15 -10.93 -19.38
C GLU A 328 -2.88 -12.43 -19.25
N ALA A 329 -1.94 -12.82 -18.39
CA ALA A 329 -1.61 -14.22 -18.17
C ALA A 329 -2.78 -15.01 -17.56
N ALA A 330 -3.47 -14.44 -16.57
CA ALA A 330 -4.68 -15.02 -15.99
C ALA A 330 -5.80 -15.16 -17.02
N ALA A 331 -6.05 -14.14 -17.83
CA ALA A 331 -7.07 -14.19 -18.88
C ALA A 331 -6.77 -15.25 -19.95
N LYS A 332 -5.49 -15.41 -20.36
CA LYS A 332 -5.08 -16.50 -21.26
C LYS A 332 -5.32 -17.87 -20.65
N ALA A 333 -5.00 -18.04 -19.35
CA ALA A 333 -5.24 -19.30 -18.65
C ALA A 333 -6.74 -19.61 -18.53
N ILE A 334 -7.57 -18.61 -18.22
CA ILE A 334 -9.03 -18.72 -18.19
C ILE A 334 -9.55 -19.14 -19.58
N ALA A 335 -9.15 -18.42 -20.64
CA ALA A 335 -9.58 -18.71 -22.00
C ALA A 335 -9.22 -20.13 -22.44
N SER A 336 -7.99 -20.56 -22.15
CA SER A 336 -7.52 -21.91 -22.46
C SER A 336 -8.29 -23.00 -21.72
N ALA A 337 -8.70 -22.77 -20.47
CA ALA A 337 -9.41 -23.77 -19.66
C ALA A 337 -10.91 -23.83 -19.97
N SER A 338 -11.52 -22.68 -20.25
CA SER A 338 -12.98 -22.51 -20.30
C SER A 338 -13.57 -22.41 -21.70
N GLY A 339 -12.74 -22.14 -22.71
CA GLY A 339 -13.20 -21.80 -24.06
C GLY A 339 -13.78 -20.38 -24.17
N ILE A 340 -13.73 -19.57 -23.10
CA ILE A 340 -14.03 -18.14 -23.18
C ILE A 340 -13.03 -17.50 -24.16
N ALA A 341 -13.52 -16.71 -25.12
CA ALA A 341 -12.64 -16.07 -26.09
C ALA A 341 -11.76 -15.01 -25.42
N PHE A 342 -10.46 -15.11 -25.67
CA PHE A 342 -9.47 -14.10 -25.28
C PHE A 342 -9.40 -12.99 -26.33
N ARG A 343 -9.22 -11.76 -25.89
CA ARG A 343 -8.84 -10.64 -26.73
C ARG A 343 -7.62 -9.91 -26.14
N PRO A 344 -6.61 -9.57 -26.95
CA PRO A 344 -5.58 -8.63 -26.54
C PRO A 344 -6.22 -7.31 -26.12
N MET A 345 -5.62 -6.62 -25.15
CA MET A 345 -6.08 -5.31 -24.74
C MET A 345 -5.56 -4.27 -25.73
N ASP A 346 -6.46 -3.53 -26.39
CA ASP A 346 -6.06 -2.33 -27.10
C ASP A 346 -5.66 -1.25 -26.06
N ASN A 347 -4.63 -0.46 -26.38
CA ASN A 347 -3.90 0.40 -25.45
C ASN A 347 -4.66 1.59 -24.79
N PRO A 348 -5.88 2.06 -25.19
CA PRO A 348 -6.41 3.33 -24.66
C PRO A 348 -7.11 3.26 -23.29
N ALA A 349 -7.10 2.13 -22.57
CA ALA A 349 -7.76 2.03 -21.25
C ALA A 349 -6.88 2.45 -20.05
N PHE A 350 -5.60 2.73 -20.30
CA PHE A 350 -4.66 3.11 -19.26
C PHE A 350 -4.68 4.61 -18.96
N PHE A 351 -4.65 4.98 -17.69
CA PHE A 351 -4.54 6.36 -17.23
C PHE A 351 -3.39 6.50 -16.24
N PRO A 352 -2.63 7.61 -16.31
CA PRO A 352 -1.60 7.88 -15.34
C PRO A 352 -2.23 8.18 -13.98
N VAL A 353 -1.68 7.59 -12.92
CA VAL A 353 -2.08 7.87 -11.55
C VAL A 353 -0.85 8.05 -10.69
N ARG A 354 -0.92 9.00 -9.77
CA ARG A 354 0.05 9.10 -8.69
C ARG A 354 -0.61 8.62 -7.42
N HIS A 355 -0.11 7.54 -6.84
CA HIS A 355 -0.68 6.96 -5.64
C HIS A 355 0.32 6.89 -4.50
N ARG A 356 -0.19 6.87 -3.28
CA ARG A 356 0.60 6.75 -2.06
C ARG A 356 0.86 5.28 -1.79
N CYS A 357 2.11 4.91 -1.56
CA CYS A 357 2.48 3.51 -1.35
C CYS A 357 2.26 3.06 0.11
N ASP A 358 1.73 1.86 0.33
CA ASP A 358 1.25 1.39 1.64
C ASP A 358 2.34 1.24 2.73
N LEU A 359 3.50 0.64 2.42
CA LEU A 359 4.60 0.47 3.38
C LEU A 359 5.15 1.82 3.82
N ALA A 360 5.34 2.73 2.86
CA ALA A 360 5.79 4.09 3.14
C ALA A 360 4.70 4.90 3.88
N ALA A 361 3.42 4.70 3.56
CA ALA A 361 2.30 5.33 4.24
C ALA A 361 2.18 4.91 5.71
N GLY A 362 2.56 3.68 6.05
CA GLY A 362 2.57 3.16 7.42
C GLY A 362 3.39 3.98 8.41
N TYR A 363 4.40 4.72 7.93
CA TYR A 363 5.18 5.64 8.76
C TYR A 363 4.41 6.91 9.14
N ALA A 364 3.23 7.15 8.56
CA ALA A 364 2.44 8.35 8.76
C ALA A 364 3.28 9.63 8.58
N LEU A 365 4.08 9.67 7.51
CA LEU A 365 4.99 10.78 7.22
C LEU A 365 4.23 12.06 6.86
N HIS A 366 4.87 13.19 7.13
CA HIS A 366 4.40 14.50 6.73
C HIS A 366 4.64 14.68 5.21
N PRO A 367 3.62 15.03 4.39
CA PRO A 367 3.77 15.09 2.93
C PRO A 367 4.88 16.03 2.44
N TRP A 368 5.08 17.17 3.12
CA TRP A 368 6.13 18.14 2.77
C TRP A 368 7.52 17.81 3.32
N PHE A 369 7.63 16.86 4.24
CA PHE A 369 8.90 16.48 4.86
C PHE A 369 9.01 14.96 5.00
N PRO A 370 8.89 14.17 3.92
CA PRO A 370 8.85 12.71 4.04
C PRO A 370 10.21 12.08 4.42
N GLY A 371 11.28 12.87 4.49
CA GLY A 371 12.61 12.41 4.86
C GLY A 371 13.20 11.44 3.81
N PRO A 372 14.03 10.47 4.22
CA PRO A 372 14.68 9.51 3.31
C PRO A 372 13.71 8.67 2.47
N LEU A 373 12.44 8.57 2.90
CA LEU A 373 11.40 7.79 2.22
C LEU A 373 10.61 8.61 1.19
N ALA A 374 11.06 9.82 0.84
CA ALA A 374 10.40 10.70 -0.12
C ALA A 374 10.10 10.01 -1.47
N GLY A 375 11.10 9.30 -2.01
CA GLY A 375 11.00 8.61 -3.30
C GLY A 375 10.12 7.36 -3.27
N SER A 376 9.82 6.85 -2.08
CA SER A 376 9.04 5.63 -1.86
C SER A 376 7.60 5.92 -1.42
N LEU A 377 7.32 7.15 -1.01
CA LEU A 377 6.01 7.54 -0.50
C LEU A 377 4.96 7.63 -1.62
N TRP A 378 5.38 8.06 -2.80
CA TRP A 378 4.52 8.25 -3.96
C TRP A 378 5.10 7.50 -5.16
N PHE A 379 4.23 6.87 -5.93
CA PHE A 379 4.59 6.22 -7.17
C PHE A 379 3.71 6.72 -8.30
N ASP A 380 4.34 7.13 -9.39
CA ASP A 380 3.67 7.45 -10.65
C ASP A 380 3.51 6.15 -11.44
N ASP A 381 2.26 5.80 -11.71
CA ASP A 381 1.88 4.52 -12.27
C ASP A 381 0.95 4.69 -13.47
N LEU A 382 0.73 3.59 -14.18
CA LEU A 382 -0.17 3.51 -15.32
C LEU A 382 -1.17 2.38 -15.10
N LEU A 383 -2.42 2.73 -14.78
CA LEU A 383 -3.44 1.79 -14.38
C LEU A 383 -4.62 1.73 -15.35
N ILE A 384 -5.34 0.61 -15.36
CA ILE A 384 -6.53 0.42 -16.18
C ILE A 384 -7.74 0.98 -15.45
N GLU A 385 -8.49 1.88 -16.08
CA GLU A 385 -9.76 2.38 -15.51
C GLU A 385 -10.86 1.34 -15.71
N GLY A 386 -11.40 0.78 -14.63
CA GLY A 386 -12.35 -0.33 -14.68
C GLY A 386 -13.59 -0.06 -15.55
N ASN A 387 -14.12 1.17 -15.51
CA ASN A 387 -15.28 1.58 -16.31
C ASN A 387 -14.98 1.71 -17.82
N ARG A 388 -13.72 1.92 -18.21
CA ARG A 388 -13.28 1.97 -19.62
C ARG A 388 -12.82 0.61 -20.14
N ALA A 389 -12.55 -0.31 -19.23
CA ALA A 389 -11.97 -1.62 -19.50
C ALA A 389 -13.00 -2.74 -19.56
N THR A 390 -14.26 -2.51 -19.18
CA THR A 390 -15.29 -3.55 -19.32
C THR A 390 -15.44 -3.89 -20.80
N GLY A 391 -15.19 -5.14 -21.15
CA GLY A 391 -15.19 -5.57 -22.54
C GLY A 391 -16.53 -5.58 -23.26
N PHE A 392 -17.57 -5.07 -22.60
CA PHE A 392 -18.90 -4.94 -23.14
C PHE A 392 -19.43 -3.53 -22.93
N PRO A 393 -20.26 -3.03 -23.86
CA PRO A 393 -21.03 -1.83 -23.61
C PRO A 393 -22.01 -2.10 -22.46
N TRP A 394 -21.74 -1.50 -21.29
CA TRP A 394 -22.78 -1.34 -20.27
C TRP A 394 -23.96 -0.61 -20.91
N PRO A 395 -25.22 -1.07 -20.74
CA PRO A 395 -25.71 -2.13 -19.85
C PRO A 395 -26.33 -3.35 -20.56
N SER A 396 -26.02 -3.63 -21.84
CA SER A 396 -26.87 -4.49 -22.69
C SER A 396 -26.42 -5.95 -22.90
N SER A 397 -25.28 -6.38 -22.36
CA SER A 397 -24.83 -7.77 -22.52
C SER A 397 -25.06 -8.53 -21.21
N ASN A 398 -26.09 -9.38 -21.15
CA ASN A 398 -26.15 -10.45 -20.15
C ASN A 398 -25.06 -11.48 -20.53
N PRO A 399 -23.88 -11.46 -19.87
CA PRO A 399 -22.77 -12.33 -20.24
C PRO A 399 -23.08 -13.75 -19.81
N THR A 400 -22.77 -14.73 -20.66
CA THR A 400 -23.12 -16.13 -20.38
C THR A 400 -22.12 -16.79 -19.45
N ALA A 401 -20.83 -16.45 -19.58
CA ALA A 401 -19.76 -16.95 -18.72
C ALA A 401 -19.69 -16.18 -17.39
N LEU A 402 -19.42 -16.91 -16.31
CA LEU A 402 -19.17 -16.36 -14.98
C LEU A 402 -17.72 -16.62 -14.59
N VAL A 403 -16.96 -15.55 -14.35
CA VAL A 403 -15.65 -15.63 -13.70
C VAL A 403 -15.76 -14.99 -12.33
N VAL A 404 -15.37 -15.70 -11.28
CA VAL A 404 -15.30 -15.16 -9.93
C VAL A 404 -13.83 -14.97 -9.55
N SER A 405 -13.41 -13.72 -9.36
CA SER A 405 -12.07 -13.37 -8.89
C SER A 405 -12.06 -13.35 -7.36
N ILE A 406 -11.30 -14.26 -6.76
CA ILE A 406 -11.12 -14.39 -5.31
C ILE A 406 -9.68 -14.01 -5.00
N GLY A 407 -9.47 -13.13 -4.02
CA GLY A 407 -8.12 -12.76 -3.63
C GLY A 407 -8.07 -11.68 -2.56
N THR A 408 -6.93 -11.02 -2.48
CA THR A 408 -6.61 -10.07 -1.41
C THR A 408 -6.80 -8.62 -1.88
N SER A 409 -6.14 -7.67 -1.23
CA SER A 409 -6.06 -6.29 -1.72
C SER A 409 -5.44 -6.19 -3.12
N TYR A 410 -4.55 -7.12 -3.52
CA TYR A 410 -4.07 -7.22 -4.91
C TYR A 410 -5.23 -7.30 -5.92
N SER A 411 -6.24 -8.09 -5.60
CA SER A 411 -7.43 -8.27 -6.44
C SER A 411 -8.55 -7.25 -6.19
N GLY A 412 -8.69 -6.74 -4.96
CA GLY A 412 -9.83 -5.94 -4.53
C GLY A 412 -9.63 -4.42 -4.60
N HIS A 413 -8.47 -3.93 -4.19
CA HIS A 413 -8.16 -2.49 -4.11
C HIS A 413 -6.66 -2.29 -4.35
N TYR A 414 -6.32 -1.73 -5.51
CA TYR A 414 -4.92 -1.50 -5.90
C TYR A 414 -4.12 -0.72 -4.85
N SER A 415 -4.73 0.32 -4.28
CA SER A 415 -4.36 0.90 -2.98
C SER A 415 -5.53 1.69 -2.41
N GLU A 416 -5.58 1.89 -1.09
CA GLU A 416 -6.60 2.74 -0.43
C GLU A 416 -6.58 4.21 -0.90
N TYR A 417 -5.59 4.58 -1.71
CA TYR A 417 -5.28 5.96 -2.10
C TYR A 417 -5.58 6.27 -3.56
N VAL A 418 -6.10 5.31 -4.33
CA VAL A 418 -6.61 5.55 -5.69
C VAL A 418 -8.13 5.72 -5.61
N GLY A 419 -8.62 6.95 -5.80
CA GLY A 419 -10.06 7.27 -5.79
C GLY A 419 -10.85 6.76 -7.00
N HIS A 420 -10.27 5.85 -7.78
CA HIS A 420 -10.87 5.26 -8.97
C HIS A 420 -11.05 3.75 -8.78
N PRO A 421 -12.10 3.17 -9.39
CA PRO A 421 -12.22 1.74 -9.54
C PRO A 421 -11.07 1.21 -10.42
N VAL A 422 -9.93 0.90 -9.79
CA VAL A 422 -8.85 0.12 -10.37
C VAL A 422 -8.67 -1.15 -9.56
N ASN A 423 -8.84 -2.30 -10.21
CA ASN A 423 -8.56 -3.59 -9.63
C ASN A 423 -8.18 -4.60 -10.72
N PHE A 424 -7.51 -5.66 -10.29
CA PHE A 424 -7.03 -6.73 -11.16
C PHE A 424 -8.17 -7.47 -11.86
N ALA A 425 -9.31 -7.67 -11.18
CA ALA A 425 -10.48 -8.32 -11.77
C ALA A 425 -10.99 -7.59 -13.04
N TRP A 426 -10.98 -6.26 -13.06
CA TRP A 426 -11.33 -5.48 -14.25
C TRP A 426 -10.30 -5.59 -15.35
N ALA A 427 -9.01 -5.63 -15.01
CA ALA A 427 -7.95 -5.85 -15.99
C ALA A 427 -8.08 -7.23 -16.67
N VAL A 428 -8.41 -8.27 -15.90
CA VAL A 428 -8.73 -9.61 -16.45
C VAL A 428 -9.97 -9.52 -17.34
N ASN A 429 -11.03 -8.85 -16.88
CA ASN A 429 -12.27 -8.69 -17.65
C ASN A 429 -12.03 -8.01 -19.00
N ALA A 430 -11.09 -7.06 -19.08
CA ALA A 430 -10.73 -6.38 -20.32
C ALA A 430 -10.22 -7.34 -21.40
N HIS A 431 -9.74 -8.52 -21.03
CA HIS A 431 -9.22 -9.54 -21.94
C HIS A 431 -10.22 -10.64 -22.31
N LEU A 432 -11.40 -10.68 -21.70
CA LEU A 432 -12.37 -11.76 -21.90
C LEU A 432 -13.61 -11.27 -22.66
N VAL A 433 -14.06 -12.05 -23.64
CA VAL A 433 -15.27 -11.78 -24.43
C VAL A 433 -16.50 -12.42 -23.76
N ASP A 434 -17.67 -11.79 -23.91
CA ASP A 434 -18.97 -11.99 -23.26
C ASP A 434 -18.92 -12.53 -21.81
N THR A 435 -18.06 -11.94 -20.98
CA THR A 435 -17.77 -12.40 -19.63
C THR A 435 -18.04 -11.33 -18.57
N LEU A 436 -18.59 -11.74 -17.43
CA LEU A 436 -18.55 -10.95 -16.20
C LEU A 436 -17.48 -11.52 -15.28
N VAL A 437 -16.51 -10.69 -14.90
CA VAL A 437 -15.61 -10.98 -13.78
C VAL A 437 -16.20 -10.35 -12.52
N ASP A 438 -16.77 -11.19 -11.66
CA ASP A 438 -17.28 -10.82 -10.35
C ASP A 438 -16.14 -10.79 -9.33
N ASN A 439 -15.90 -9.64 -8.70
CA ASN A 439 -14.78 -9.47 -7.77
C ASN A 439 -15.23 -9.75 -6.34
N GLN A 440 -14.78 -10.88 -5.80
CA GLN A 440 -15.03 -11.35 -4.43
C GLN A 440 -13.80 -11.20 -3.53
N ALA A 441 -12.83 -10.37 -3.92
CA ALA A 441 -11.64 -10.12 -3.14
C ALA A 441 -11.92 -9.34 -1.84
N PHE A 442 -11.10 -9.58 -0.82
CA PHE A 442 -11.24 -8.93 0.48
C PHE A 442 -9.90 -8.42 1.01
N ALA A 443 -9.76 -7.10 1.17
CA ALA A 443 -8.54 -6.47 1.67
C ALA A 443 -8.35 -6.69 3.18
N GLY A 444 -7.10 -6.91 3.61
CA GLY A 444 -6.72 -6.91 5.03
C GLY A 444 -7.13 -8.14 5.86
N ARG A 445 -7.60 -9.23 5.23
CA ARG A 445 -8.00 -10.48 5.92
C ARG A 445 -7.18 -11.71 5.51
N GLY A 446 -6.15 -11.53 4.68
CA GLY A 446 -5.35 -12.62 4.10
C GLY A 446 -6.08 -13.37 2.99
N SER A 447 -5.35 -14.23 2.28
CA SER A 447 -5.82 -14.91 1.07
C SER A 447 -6.92 -15.96 1.26
N PHE A 448 -6.98 -16.59 2.43
CA PHE A 448 -7.87 -17.74 2.66
C PHE A 448 -9.25 -17.35 3.21
N TYR A 449 -9.37 -16.16 3.80
CA TYR A 449 -10.66 -15.63 4.23
C TYR A 449 -11.64 -15.42 3.06
N PRO A 450 -11.26 -14.73 1.95
CA PRO A 450 -12.13 -14.60 0.78
C PRO A 450 -12.54 -15.94 0.17
N MET A 451 -11.64 -16.93 0.15
CA MET A 451 -11.95 -18.27 -0.39
C MET A 451 -12.98 -19.00 0.48
N ASN A 452 -12.83 -18.96 1.81
CA ASN A 452 -13.83 -19.54 2.72
C ASN A 452 -15.20 -18.85 2.58
N ARG A 453 -15.21 -17.52 2.50
CA ARG A 453 -16.42 -16.74 2.24
C ARG A 453 -17.05 -17.11 0.89
N PHE A 454 -16.25 -17.30 -0.15
CA PHE A 454 -16.76 -17.75 -1.44
C PHE A 454 -17.40 -19.13 -1.34
N PHE A 455 -16.80 -20.07 -0.60
CA PHE A 455 -17.47 -21.34 -0.32
C PHE A 455 -18.86 -21.07 0.28
N ASP A 456 -19.00 -20.24 1.29
CA ASP A 456 -20.31 -19.99 1.90
C ASP A 456 -21.32 -19.34 0.92
N GLN A 457 -20.87 -18.52 -0.03
CA GLN A 457 -21.72 -17.68 -0.89
C GLN A 457 -21.88 -18.19 -2.34
N ARG A 458 -21.10 -19.19 -2.77
CA ARG A 458 -20.99 -19.59 -4.19
C ARG A 458 -22.30 -19.95 -4.87
N GLN A 459 -23.25 -20.56 -4.13
CA GLN A 459 -24.56 -20.94 -4.67
C GLN A 459 -25.43 -19.71 -4.90
N GLU A 460 -25.37 -18.72 -4.01
CA GLU A 460 -26.08 -17.45 -4.17
C GLU A 460 -25.52 -16.63 -5.33
N ILE A 461 -24.19 -16.58 -5.47
CA ILE A 461 -23.51 -15.93 -6.60
C ILE A 461 -23.94 -16.58 -7.92
N LEU A 462 -23.92 -17.91 -7.99
CA LEU A 462 -24.34 -18.64 -9.18
C LEU A 462 -25.81 -18.40 -9.50
N ALA A 463 -26.70 -18.47 -8.50
CA ALA A 463 -28.13 -18.21 -8.69
C ALA A 463 -28.39 -16.77 -9.19
N SER A 464 -27.68 -15.78 -8.65
CA SER A 464 -27.75 -14.38 -9.09
C SER A 464 -27.29 -14.21 -10.54
N HIS A 465 -26.23 -14.90 -10.96
CA HIS A 465 -25.77 -14.90 -12.35
C HIS A 465 -26.79 -15.53 -13.29
N LEU A 466 -27.28 -16.73 -12.95
CA LEU A 466 -28.27 -17.44 -13.76
C LEU A 466 -29.56 -16.64 -13.95
N ALA A 467 -30.03 -15.93 -12.93
CA ALA A 467 -31.20 -15.05 -13.01
C ALA A 467 -31.03 -13.91 -14.04
N LYS A 468 -29.79 -13.47 -14.29
CA LYS A 468 -29.47 -12.41 -15.26
C LYS A 468 -29.39 -12.91 -16.69
N LEU A 469 -29.34 -14.21 -16.95
CA LEU A 469 -29.13 -14.75 -18.30
C LEU A 469 -30.29 -14.51 -19.27
N ALA A 470 -31.47 -14.11 -18.79
CA ALA A 470 -32.66 -13.81 -19.62
C ALA A 470 -32.99 -14.90 -20.66
N GLY A 471 -32.86 -16.17 -20.28
CA GLY A 471 -33.14 -17.33 -21.14
C GLY A 471 -31.97 -17.81 -22.00
N LYS A 472 -30.80 -17.17 -21.95
CA LYS A 472 -29.58 -17.69 -22.59
C LYS A 472 -29.07 -18.92 -21.83
N PRO A 473 -28.48 -19.93 -22.51
CA PRO A 473 -27.83 -21.04 -21.84
C PRO A 473 -26.64 -20.53 -21.00
N PRO A 474 -26.39 -21.11 -19.81
CA PRO A 474 -25.24 -20.73 -19.00
C PRO A 474 -23.94 -21.11 -19.71
N GLY A 475 -22.98 -20.18 -19.68
CA GLY A 475 -21.61 -20.44 -20.10
C GLY A 475 -20.79 -21.13 -19.00
N PRO A 476 -19.46 -21.25 -19.20
CA PRO A 476 -18.58 -21.82 -18.20
C PRO A 476 -18.56 -20.99 -16.91
N LYS A 477 -18.32 -21.66 -15.78
CA LYS A 477 -18.11 -21.04 -14.48
C LYS A 477 -16.66 -21.26 -14.03
N VAL A 478 -15.96 -20.17 -13.77
CA VAL A 478 -14.52 -20.16 -13.51
C VAL A 478 -14.24 -19.42 -12.21
N VAL A 479 -13.33 -19.95 -11.41
CA VAL A 479 -12.73 -19.26 -10.27
C VAL A 479 -11.31 -18.87 -10.63
N LEU A 480 -11.00 -17.59 -10.52
CA LEU A 480 -9.63 -17.08 -10.52
C LEU A 480 -9.22 -16.83 -9.07
N TRP A 481 -8.34 -17.67 -8.54
CA TRP A 481 -7.88 -17.56 -7.16
C TRP A 481 -6.49 -16.95 -7.10
N GLU A 482 -6.44 -15.67 -6.74
CA GLU A 482 -5.23 -14.91 -6.46
C GLU A 482 -4.85 -15.01 -4.99
N PHE A 483 -3.57 -15.27 -4.72
CA PHE A 483 -3.02 -15.16 -3.38
C PHE A 483 -1.53 -14.80 -3.41
N PRO A 484 -1.05 -13.90 -2.54
CA PRO A 484 0.38 -13.72 -2.32
C PRO A 484 0.99 -14.97 -1.70
N VAL A 485 2.11 -15.46 -2.26
CA VAL A 485 2.82 -16.65 -1.74
C VAL A 485 3.18 -16.53 -0.26
N ARG A 486 3.44 -15.29 0.22
CA ARG A 486 3.70 -15.00 1.63
C ARG A 486 2.55 -15.39 2.58
N ASP A 487 1.31 -15.42 2.08
CA ASP A 487 0.12 -15.76 2.87
C ASP A 487 0.01 -17.27 3.12
N CYS A 488 0.66 -18.12 2.32
CA CYS A 488 0.61 -19.58 2.49
C CYS A 488 1.15 -20.04 3.86
N GLN A 489 1.89 -19.19 4.58
CA GLN A 489 2.26 -19.45 5.97
C GLN A 489 1.03 -19.66 6.87
N ASP A 490 -0.10 -19.02 6.59
CA ASP A 490 -1.31 -19.17 7.41
C ASP A 490 -1.93 -20.57 7.28
N LEU A 491 -1.75 -21.25 6.14
CA LEU A 491 -2.17 -22.66 5.98
C LEU A 491 -1.45 -23.58 6.96
N LEU A 492 -0.23 -23.24 7.37
CA LEU A 492 0.53 -24.01 8.35
C LEU A 492 0.09 -23.76 9.79
N ARG A 493 -0.64 -22.67 10.04
CA ARG A 493 -1.10 -22.27 11.38
C ARG A 493 -2.51 -22.73 11.68
N LEU A 494 -3.27 -23.13 10.66
CA LEU A 494 -4.60 -23.71 10.87
C LEU A 494 -4.45 -24.98 11.71
N PRO A 495 -5.23 -25.13 12.80
CA PRO A 495 -5.29 -26.40 13.50
C PRO A 495 -5.60 -27.47 12.46
N ARG A 496 -4.78 -28.52 12.42
CA ARG A 496 -5.22 -29.76 11.76
C ARG A 496 -6.54 -30.10 12.44
N ASP A 497 -7.58 -30.21 11.63
CA ASP A 497 -8.95 -30.50 12.03
C ASP A 497 -8.97 -31.38 13.30
N PRO A 498 -9.56 -30.95 14.44
CA PRO A 498 -9.60 -31.75 15.66
C PRO A 498 -10.42 -33.05 15.50
N GLY A 499 -11.00 -33.30 14.33
CA GLY A 499 -11.78 -34.49 13.98
C GLY A 499 -11.05 -35.56 13.16
N ARG A 500 -9.71 -35.56 13.07
CA ARG A 500 -8.93 -36.72 12.57
C ARG A 500 -8.04 -37.34 13.62
#